data_AF-A7RR44-F1
#
_entry.id   AF-A7RR44-F1
#
_cell.length_a   1.000
_cell.length_b   1.000
_cell.length_c   1.000
_cell.angle_alpha   90.00
_cell.angle_beta   90.00
_cell.angle_gamma   90.00
#
_symmetry.space_group_name_H-M   'P 1'
#
loop_
_entity.id
_entity.type
_entity.pdbx_description
1 polymer ?
#
loop_
_entity_poly.entity_id
_entity_poly.type
_entity_poly.pdbx_seq_one_letter_code
_entity_poly.pdbx_strand_id
1 'polypeptide(L)' 'QLEVVAQNRASVITNEGVPTGWVKIVTQRSKGKTKGTYDVYIVDPDGRKFRSKAELKRFLDKSQSDLTIEDFDF' A
#
# COMPACT_ATOMS: atom_id res chain seq x y z
N GLN A 1 -0.24 -16.58 -12.32
CA GLN A 1 0.66 -16.34 -11.18
C GLN A 1 1.43 -15.09 -11.53
N LEU A 2 1.19 -13.96 -10.85
CA LEU A 2 1.85 -12.71 -11.18
C LEU A 2 3.33 -12.82 -10.77
N GLU A 3 4.21 -12.67 -11.76
CA GLU A 3 5.64 -12.84 -11.63
C GLU A 3 6.24 -11.85 -10.62
N VAL A 4 7.06 -12.39 -9.72
CA VAL A 4 7.90 -11.60 -8.82
C VAL A 4 8.99 -10.95 -9.66
N VAL A 5 8.75 -9.73 -10.12
CA VAL A 5 9.76 -8.93 -10.85
C VAL A 5 10.86 -8.54 -9.87
N ALA A 6 12.04 -9.16 -10.06
CA ALA A 6 13.37 -8.82 -9.61
C ALA A 6 13.49 -7.86 -8.40
N GLN A 7 13.88 -8.45 -7.28
CA GLN A 7 14.25 -7.84 -6.00
C GLN A 7 15.33 -6.76 -6.15
N ASN A 8 14.93 -5.49 -6.10
CA ASN A 8 15.70 -4.50 -5.36
C ASN A 8 15.28 -4.62 -3.89
N ARG A 9 16.23 -4.80 -2.96
CA ARG A 9 16.00 -4.90 -1.49
C ARG A 9 15.31 -3.68 -0.84
N ALA A 10 14.82 -2.74 -1.64
CA ALA A 10 14.27 -1.47 -1.18
C ALA A 10 12.78 -1.54 -0.78
N SER A 11 12.03 -2.56 -1.22
CA SER A 11 10.59 -2.64 -0.97
C SER A 11 10.15 -4.05 -0.59
N VAL A 12 9.26 -4.14 0.40
CA VAL A 12 8.55 -5.35 0.82
C VAL A 12 7.10 -5.23 0.36
N ILE A 13 6.56 -6.27 -0.27
CA ILE A 13 5.16 -6.36 -0.68
C ILE A 13 4.51 -7.47 0.17
N THR A 14 3.37 -7.18 0.80
CA THR A 14 2.66 -8.12 1.66
C THR A 14 1.15 -7.93 1.54
N ASN A 15 0.38 -8.98 1.84
CA ASN A 15 -1.08 -8.92 1.96
C ASN A 15 -1.52 -8.90 3.43
N GLU A 16 -0.57 -8.79 4.37
CA GLU A 16 -0.87 -8.73 5.81
C GLU A 16 -1.46 -7.37 6.19
N GLY A 17 -2.54 -7.41 6.98
CA GLY A 17 -3.22 -6.21 7.47
C GLY A 17 -3.97 -5.45 6.38
N VAL A 18 -4.30 -6.09 5.26
CA VAL A 18 -5.14 -5.52 4.21
C VAL A 18 -6.18 -6.55 3.72
N PRO A 19 -7.30 -6.10 3.13
CA PRO A 19 -8.31 -7.01 2.59
C PRO A 19 -7.82 -7.83 1.41
N THR A 20 -8.52 -8.92 1.11
CA THR A 20 -8.22 -9.79 -0.04
C THR A 20 -8.15 -9.00 -1.34
N GLY A 21 -7.10 -9.26 -2.14
CA GLY A 21 -6.88 -8.60 -3.43
C GLY A 21 -6.13 -7.27 -3.33
N TRP A 22 -6.00 -6.70 -2.13
CA TRP A 22 -5.16 -5.54 -1.87
C TRP A 22 -3.75 -5.96 -1.48
N VAL A 23 -2.79 -5.07 -1.68
CA VAL A 23 -1.41 -5.27 -1.24
C VAL A 23 -0.88 -4.04 -0.51
N LYS A 24 -0.07 -4.27 0.53
CA LYS A 24 0.73 -3.25 1.22
C LYS A 24 2.16 -3.30 0.71
N ILE A 25 2.69 -2.14 0.32
CA ILE A 25 4.07 -1.96 -0.11
C ILE A 25 4.78 -1.07 0.89
N VAL A 26 5.81 -1.59 1.54
CA VAL A 26 6.68 -0.85 2.46
C VAL A 26 8.01 -0.62 1.75
N THR A 27 8.40 0.62 1.52
CA THR A 27 9.65 0.96 0.83
C THR A 27 10.54 1.85 1.67
N GLN A 28 11.84 1.57 1.67
CA GLN A 28 12.83 2.41 2.35
C GLN A 28 13.29 3.53 1.42
N ARG A 29 13.33 4.78 1.91
CA ARG A 29 13.90 5.90 1.18
C ARG A 29 15.41 5.74 1.03
N SER A 30 15.91 5.77 -0.20
CA SER A 30 17.33 5.55 -0.50
C SER A 30 18.18 6.83 -0.51
N LYS A 31 17.56 8.02 -0.58
CA LYS A 31 18.23 9.31 -0.76
C LYS A 31 17.53 10.44 0.01
N GLY A 32 18.20 11.60 0.11
CA GLY A 32 17.66 12.83 0.71
C GLY A 32 17.78 12.92 2.24
N LYS A 33 17.24 13.99 2.82
CA LYS A 33 17.32 14.29 4.27
C LYS A 33 16.66 13.20 5.14
N THR A 34 15.69 12.47 4.58
CA THR A 34 14.94 11.39 5.24
C THR A 34 15.34 10.01 4.74
N LYS A 35 16.56 9.86 4.19
CA LYS A 35 17.10 8.54 3.83
C LYS A 35 17.00 7.58 5.02
N GLY A 36 16.57 6.35 4.75
CA GLY A 36 16.41 5.29 5.74
C GLY A 36 15.01 5.21 6.36
N THR A 37 14.17 6.24 6.22
CA THR A 37 12.76 6.16 6.64
C THR A 37 11.95 5.29 5.70
N TYR A 38 10.84 4.76 6.17
CA TYR A 38 9.92 3.94 5.38
C TYR A 38 8.71 4.75 4.92
N ASP A 39 8.26 4.47 3.70
CA ASP A 39 6.97 4.86 3.17
C ASP A 39 6.08 3.62 3.05
N VAL A 40 4.81 3.75 3.40
CA VAL A 40 3.79 2.71 3.24
C VAL A 40 2.84 3.13 2.13
N TYR A 41 2.55 2.19 1.23
CA TYR A 41 1.51 2.31 0.22
C TYR A 41 0.54 1.15 0.34
N ILE A 42 -0.75 1.45 0.23
CA ILE A 42 -1.79 0.44 0.02
C ILE A 42 -2.16 0.48 -1.46
N VAL A 43 -2.32 -0.68 -2.09
CA VAL A 43 -2.61 -0.81 -3.51
C VAL A 43 -3.86 -1.66 -3.72
N ASP A 44 -4.81 -1.14 -4.49
CA ASP A 44 -6.06 -1.85 -4.80
C ASP A 44 -5.86 -2.93 -5.88
N PRO A 45 -6.86 -3.79 -6.10
CA PRO A 45 -6.82 -4.82 -7.15
C PRO A 45 -6.61 -4.27 -8.57
N ASP A 46 -6.96 -3.00 -8.82
CA ASP A 46 -6.77 -2.32 -10.10
C ASP A 46 -5.38 -1.66 -10.24
N GLY A 47 -4.54 -1.74 -9.20
CA GLY A 47 -3.20 -1.16 -9.16
C GLY A 47 -3.12 0.30 -8.72
N ARG A 48 -4.21 0.92 -8.25
CA ARG A 48 -4.19 2.28 -7.70
C ARG A 48 -3.48 2.29 -6.36
N LYS A 49 -2.60 3.28 -6.15
CA LYS A 49 -1.77 3.40 -4.94
C LYS A 49 -2.27 4.52 -4.05
N PHE A 50 -2.38 4.23 -2.76
CA PHE A 50 -2.75 5.16 -1.70
C PHE A 50 -1.56 5.31 -0.75
N ARG A 51 -1.18 6.55 -0.47
CA ARG A 51 0.03 6.92 0.30
C ARG A 51 -0.30 7.48 1.68
N SER A 52 -1.58 7.53 2.05
CA SER A 52 -2.01 7.88 3.40
C SER A 52 -3.38 7.27 3.74
N LYS A 53 -3.63 7.10 5.04
CA LYS A 53 -4.94 6.72 5.58
C LYS A 53 -6.08 7.65 5.13
N ALA A 54 -5.83 8.96 5.11
CA ALA A 54 -6.84 9.95 4.73
C ALA A 54 -7.22 9.89 3.24
N GLU A 55 -6.25 9.62 2.37
CA GLU A 55 -6.48 9.43 0.94
C GLU A 55 -7.29 8.16 0.66
N LEU A 56 -6.90 7.04 1.27
CA LEU A 56 -7.62 5.78 1.15
C LEU A 56 -9.06 5.92 1.66
N LYS A 57 -9.26 6.54 2.83
CA LYS A 57 -10.59 6.79 3.38
C LYS A 57 -11.49 7.57 2.40
N ARG A 58 -10.98 8.67 1.83
CA ARG A 58 -11.73 9.48 0.85
C ARG A 58 -12.10 8.70 -0.41
N PHE A 59 -11.28 7.73 -0.81
CA PHE A 59 -11.59 6.85 -1.92
C PHE A 59 -12.70 5.86 -1.55
N LEU A 60 -12.58 5.19 -0.40
CA LEU A 60 -13.59 4.25 0.09
C LEU A 60 -14.96 4.92 0.27
N ASP A 61 -15.00 6.12 0.87
CA ASP A 61 -16.22 6.92 1.07
C ASP A 61 -16.96 7.26 -0.25
N LYS A 62 -16.26 7.24 -1.39
CA LYS A 62 -16.84 7.53 -2.72
C LYS A 62 -17.09 6.26 -3.54
N SER A 63 -16.65 5.12 -3.06
CA SER A 63 -16.77 3.84 -3.74
C SER A 63 -18.10 3.15 -3.38
N GLN A 64 -18.47 2.12 -4.14
CA GLN A 64 -19.59 1.22 -3.80
C GLN A 64 -19.11 0.01 -2.97
N SER A 65 -17.95 0.11 -2.32
CA SER A 65 -17.33 -0.96 -1.54
C SER A 65 -17.86 -0.96 -0.10
N ASP A 66 -18.02 -2.15 0.48
CA ASP A 66 -18.35 -2.31 1.91
C ASP A 66 -17.14 -2.13 2.84
N LEU A 67 -15.93 -2.08 2.27
CA LEU A 67 -14.69 -1.87 3.03
C LEU A 67 -14.63 -0.46 3.65
N THR A 68 -14.20 -0.39 4.90
CA THR A 68 -13.92 0.86 5.62
C THR A 68 -12.43 1.00 5.89
N ILE A 69 -12.03 2.16 6.42
CA ILE A 69 -10.61 2.41 6.69
C ILE A 69 -10.06 1.55 7.84
N GLU A 70 -10.93 0.98 8.65
CA GLU A 70 -10.62 0.07 9.75
C GLU A 70 -10.19 -1.32 9.25
N ASP A 71 -10.50 -1.68 8.01
CA ASP A 71 -10.06 -2.93 7.39
C ASP A 71 -8.59 -2.90 6.92
N PHE A 72 -7.91 -1.76 7.07
CA PHE A 72 -6.54 -1.54 6.60
C PHE A 72 -5.60 -1.11 7.74
N ASP A 73 -4.51 -1.86 7.89
CA ASP A 73 -3.37 -1.56 8.76
C ASP A 73 -2.31 -0.77 7.99
N PHE A 74 -2.38 0.56 8.17
CA PHE A 74 -1.60 1.58 7.47
C PHE A 74 -0.32 1.96 8.23
#